data_AF-A0A0L7LI91-F1
#
_entry.id   AF-A0A0L7LI91-F1
#
_cell.length_a   1.000
_cell.length_b   1.000
_cell.length_c   1.000
_cell.angle_alpha   90.00
_cell.angle_beta   90.00
_cell.angle_gamma   90.00
#
_symmetry.space_group_name_H-M   'P 1'
#
loop_
_entity.id
_entity.type
_entity.pdbx_description
1 polymer ?
#
loop_
_entity_poly.entity_id
_entity_poly.type
_entity_poly.pdbx_seq_one_letter_code
_entity_poly.pdbx_strand_id
1 'polypeptide(L)'
;MRYFERLDTWESKGPVYLFINEESRADETFLRTGLMSELAQETKGAMFLSEHRYYGESKPFVNITTENLRFLSSRQALADVAGLLKQIKSSPEFNSSKVVVVGGSYGGNLAAWMRLIVHLFWQKPISTRA
;
A
#
# COMPACT_ATOMS: atom_id res chain seq x y z
N MET A 1 -3.17 0.04 9.80
CA MET A 1 -2.04 0.80 9.23
C MET A 1 -2.58 2.16 8.78
N ARG A 2 -1.87 3.26 9.03
CA ARG A 2 -2.22 4.58 8.50
C ARG A 2 -1.88 4.62 7.01
N TYR A 3 -2.71 5.31 6.24
CA TYR A 3 -2.42 5.62 4.84
C TYR A 3 -3.02 6.99 4.52
N PHE A 4 -2.54 7.60 3.44
CA PHE A 4 -3.11 8.80 2.85
C PHE A 4 -3.67 8.47 1.48
N GLU A 5 -4.64 9.25 1.02
CA GLU A 5 -5.22 9.11 -0.31
C GLU A 5 -5.31 10.47 -1.00
N ARG A 6 -5.25 10.43 -2.32
CA ARG A 6 -5.45 11.59 -3.19
C ARG A 6 -6.31 11.16 -4.37
N LEU A 7 -7.53 11.71 -4.40
CA LEU A 7 -8.58 11.33 -5.35
C LEU A 7 -9.04 12.51 -6.24
N ASP A 8 -8.46 13.71 -6.11
CA ASP A 8 -8.79 14.87 -6.95
C ASP A 8 -8.43 14.67 -8.43
N THR A 9 -7.51 13.74 -8.72
CA THR A 9 -7.09 13.38 -10.08
C THR A 9 -7.85 12.17 -10.65
N TRP A 10 -8.69 11.52 -9.85
CA TRP A 10 -9.32 10.26 -10.20
C TRP A 10 -10.54 10.46 -11.10
N GLU A 11 -10.61 9.68 -12.18
CA GLU A 11 -11.83 9.50 -12.97
C GLU A 11 -12.21 8.01 -13.06
N SER A 12 -13.48 7.72 -13.32
CA SER A 12 -13.99 6.35 -13.36
C SER A 12 -13.13 5.45 -14.27
N LYS A 13 -12.71 4.29 -13.74
CA LYS A 13 -11.87 3.29 -14.41
C LYS A 13 -10.39 3.66 -14.61
N GLY A 14 -9.88 4.75 -14.04
CA GLY A 14 -8.45 5.03 -14.04
C GLY A 14 -7.60 3.93 -13.35
N PRO A 15 -6.28 4.09 -13.27
CA PRO A 15 -5.42 3.24 -12.45
C PRO A 15 -5.39 3.66 -10.96
N VAL A 16 -5.22 2.69 -10.08
CA VAL A 16 -4.85 2.91 -8.67
C VAL A 16 -3.33 2.83 -8.55
N TYR A 17 -2.71 3.92 -8.09
CA TYR A 17 -1.31 3.97 -7.70
C TYR A 17 -1.20 3.80 -6.19
N LEU A 18 -0.54 2.74 -5.73
CA LEU A 18 -0.26 2.50 -4.33
C LEU A 18 1.24 2.65 -4.06
N PHE A 19 1.61 3.76 -3.42
CA PHE A 19 2.96 4.02 -2.98
C PHE A 19 3.20 3.38 -1.61
N ILE A 20 4.22 2.52 -1.52
CA ILE A 20 4.68 1.92 -0.27
C ILE A 20 5.72 2.84 0.35
N ASN A 21 5.37 3.51 1.45
CA ASN A 21 6.34 4.32 2.18
C ASN A 21 7.45 3.44 2.78
N GLU A 22 8.61 4.07 2.94
CA GLU A 22 9.84 3.45 3.41
C GLU A 22 9.90 3.43 4.95
N GLU A 23 11.11 3.38 5.51
CA GLU A 23 11.47 3.43 6.92
C GLU A 23 11.30 4.82 7.57
N SER A 24 10.18 5.50 7.32
CA SER A 24 9.91 6.85 7.83
C SER A 24 8.43 7.09 8.12
N ARG A 25 8.14 8.21 8.80
CA ARG A 25 6.78 8.74 8.89
C ARG A 25 6.32 9.10 7.47
N ALA A 26 5.16 8.59 7.06
CA ALA A 26 4.56 8.96 5.79
C ALA A 26 4.13 10.43 5.81
N ASP A 27 4.38 11.11 4.69
CA ASP A 27 4.03 12.51 4.45
C ASP A 27 3.13 12.61 3.20
N GLU A 28 1.94 13.18 3.36
CA GLU A 28 0.98 13.32 2.25
C GLU A 28 1.48 14.22 1.11
N THR A 29 2.51 15.05 1.34
CA THR A 29 3.12 15.87 0.29
C THR A 29 3.68 15.02 -0.87
N PHE A 30 4.06 13.76 -0.62
CA PHE A 30 4.47 12.79 -1.65
C PHE A 30 3.34 12.43 -2.63
N LEU A 31 2.07 12.61 -2.26
CA LEU A 31 0.95 12.42 -3.18
C LEU A 31 0.75 13.59 -4.15
N ARG A 32 1.38 14.75 -3.86
CA ARG A 32 1.20 15.98 -4.63
C ARG A 32 2.40 16.36 -5.47
N THR A 33 3.54 15.69 -5.29
CA THR A 33 4.81 16.06 -5.92
C THR A 33 5.44 14.89 -6.68
N GLY A 34 6.34 15.21 -7.61
CA GLY A 34 7.12 14.25 -8.37
C GLY A 34 6.35 13.42 -9.39
N LEU A 35 7.07 12.47 -10.00
CA LEU A 35 6.60 11.69 -11.14
C LEU A 35 5.28 10.96 -10.90
N MET A 36 5.04 10.46 -9.68
CA MET A 36 3.80 9.74 -9.39
C MET A 36 2.56 10.63 -9.38
N SER A 37 2.71 11.86 -8.89
CA SER A 37 1.65 12.88 -8.94
C SER A 37 1.34 13.28 -10.38
N GLU A 38 2.37 13.39 -11.23
CA GLU A 38 2.23 13.70 -12.66
C GLU A 38 1.54 12.55 -13.40
N LEU A 39 1.99 11.31 -13.21
CA LEU A 39 1.38 10.13 -13.82
C LEU A 39 -0.09 9.96 -13.41
N ALA A 40 -0.43 10.20 -12.14
CA ALA A 40 -1.81 10.15 -11.69
C ALA A 40 -2.69 11.21 -12.39
N GLN A 41 -2.18 12.42 -12.59
CA GLN A 41 -2.90 13.46 -13.33
C GLN A 41 -3.09 13.09 -14.81
N GLU A 42 -2.05 12.59 -15.46
CA GLU A 42 -2.10 12.20 -16.88
C GLU A 42 -3.01 11.00 -17.13
N THR A 43 -2.99 10.02 -16.22
CA THR A 43 -3.73 8.76 -16.38
C THR A 43 -5.08 8.74 -15.67
N LYS A 44 -5.48 9.87 -15.08
CA LYS A 44 -6.71 10.01 -14.28
C LYS A 44 -6.77 9.01 -13.12
N GLY A 45 -5.63 8.78 -12.50
CA GLY A 45 -5.41 7.78 -11.47
C GLY A 45 -5.71 8.26 -10.06
N ALA A 46 -6.08 7.31 -9.20
CA ALA A 46 -6.24 7.48 -7.77
C ALA A 46 -4.92 7.12 -7.11
N MET A 47 -4.50 7.88 -6.11
CA MET A 47 -3.25 7.62 -5.40
C MET A 47 -3.48 7.29 -3.93
N PHE A 48 -2.70 6.34 -3.42
CA PHE A 48 -2.66 5.97 -2.02
C PHE A 48 -1.21 5.87 -1.57
N LEU A 49 -0.91 6.32 -0.36
CA LEU A 49 0.40 6.23 0.28
C LEU A 49 0.25 5.45 1.58
N SER A 50 0.80 4.24 1.65
CA SER A 50 0.77 3.44 2.88
C SER A 50 1.92 3.80 3.80
N GLU A 51 1.66 4.00 5.10
CA GLU A 51 2.74 4.16 6.09
C GLU A 51 3.22 2.81 6.61
N HIS A 52 4.53 2.56 6.53
CA HIS A 52 5.10 1.29 6.95
C HIS A 52 4.86 1.03 8.45
N ARG A 53 4.54 -0.22 8.80
CA ARG A 53 4.44 -0.66 10.21
C ARG A 53 5.67 -0.27 11.01
N TYR A 54 5.46 0.14 12.27
CA TYR A 54 6.45 0.67 13.22
C TYR A 54 6.98 2.08 12.94
N TYR A 55 6.64 2.70 11.80
CA TYR A 55 7.04 4.06 11.48
C TYR A 55 5.88 5.05 11.61
N GLY A 56 6.19 6.30 11.93
CA GLY A 56 5.22 7.36 12.14
C GLY A 56 4.12 7.00 13.13
N GLU A 57 2.86 7.01 12.67
CA GLU A 57 1.70 6.66 13.49
C GLU A 57 1.25 5.20 13.31
N SER A 58 1.87 4.45 12.40
CA SER A 58 1.53 3.06 12.12
C SER A 58 2.21 2.11 13.09
N LYS A 59 1.89 2.21 14.38
CA LYS A 59 2.50 1.42 15.46
C LYS A 59 1.55 0.33 15.96
N PRO A 60 1.84 -0.96 15.72
CA PRO A 60 0.99 -2.05 16.20
C PRO A 60 0.99 -2.20 17.73
N PHE A 61 2.02 -1.68 18.40
CA PHE A 61 2.19 -1.74 19.84
C PHE A 61 2.59 -0.36 20.37
N VAL A 62 2.17 -0.03 21.59
CA VAL A 62 2.54 1.22 22.28
C VAL A 62 4.05 1.24 22.59
N ASN A 63 4.56 0.12 23.12
CA ASN A 63 5.95 0.00 23.54
C ASN A 63 6.78 -0.76 22.51
N ILE A 64 7.96 -0.23 22.18
CA ILE A 64 8.92 -0.86 21.27
C ILE A 64 9.88 -1.72 22.10
N THR A 65 9.51 -2.97 22.34
CA THR A 65 10.35 -4.00 22.97
C THR A 65 10.89 -4.96 21.92
N THR A 66 11.95 -5.71 22.20
CA THR A 66 12.45 -6.77 21.30
C THR A 66 11.37 -7.79 20.96
N GLU A 67 10.53 -8.14 21.95
CA GLU A 67 9.40 -9.03 21.72
C GLU A 67 8.42 -8.44 20.70
N ASN A 68 8.04 -7.16 20.86
CA ASN A 68 7.12 -6.51 19.93
C ASN A 68 7.77 -6.29 18.56
N LEU A 69 9.08 -6.08 18.48
CA LEU A 69 9.82 -5.93 17.21
C LEU A 69 9.86 -7.21 16.37
N ARG A 70 9.50 -8.38 16.92
CA ARG A 70 9.38 -9.63 16.13
C ARG A 70 8.42 -9.50 14.94
N PHE A 71 7.48 -8.54 14.96
CA PHE A 71 6.57 -8.29 13.85
C PHE A 71 7.04 -7.17 12.89
N LEU A 72 8.19 -6.53 13.15
CA LEU A 72 8.84 -5.63 12.20
C LEU A 72 9.62 -6.46 11.17
N SER A 73 8.93 -6.87 10.11
CA SER A 73 9.53 -7.60 8.99
C SER A 73 8.91 -7.18 7.66
N SER A 74 9.67 -7.30 6.58
CA SER A 74 9.20 -7.02 5.22
C SER A 74 8.01 -7.91 4.84
N ARG A 75 8.00 -9.19 5.23
CA ARG A 75 6.87 -10.10 5.00
C ARG A 75 5.58 -9.56 5.59
N GLN A 76 5.63 -9.09 6.82
CA GLN A 76 4.45 -8.58 7.49
C GLN A 76 4.04 -7.19 6.98
N ALA A 77 5.00 -6.34 6.60
CA ALA A 77 4.72 -5.08 5.92
C ALA A 77 3.99 -5.30 4.58
N LEU A 78 4.43 -6.28 3.79
CA LEU A 78 3.76 -6.69 2.55
C LEU A 78 2.35 -7.23 2.81
N ALA A 79 2.13 -7.94 3.92
CA ALA A 79 0.79 -8.38 4.32
C ALA A 79 -0.13 -7.19 4.66
N ASP A 80 0.37 -6.13 5.30
CA ASP A 80 -0.41 -4.92 5.55
C ASP A 80 -0.78 -4.20 4.25
N VAL A 81 0.19 -4.05 3.35
CA VAL A 81 -0.02 -3.44 2.02
C VAL A 81 -1.03 -4.26 1.21
N ALA A 82 -0.95 -5.59 1.25
CA ALA A 82 -1.93 -6.47 0.62
C ALA A 82 -3.33 -6.30 1.23
N GLY A 83 -3.43 -6.17 2.56
CA GLY A 83 -4.67 -5.87 3.26
C GLY A 83 -5.28 -4.55 2.84
N LEU A 84 -4.47 -3.48 2.79
CA LEU A 84 -4.89 -2.17 2.30
C LEU A 84 -5.37 -2.25 0.84
N LEU A 85 -4.62 -2.92 -0.04
CA LEU A 85 -5.01 -3.06 -1.44
C LEU A 85 -6.34 -3.83 -1.58
N LYS A 86 -6.54 -4.87 -0.77
CA LYS A 86 -7.81 -5.60 -0.72
C LYS A 86 -8.96 -4.70 -0.27
N GLN A 87 -8.73 -3.85 0.73
CA GLN A 87 -9.72 -2.85 1.19
C GLN A 87 -10.06 -1.87 0.05
N ILE A 88 -9.06 -1.28 -0.61
CA ILE A 88 -9.26 -0.35 -1.73
C ILE A 88 -10.09 -1.03 -2.84
N LYS A 89 -9.70 -2.23 -3.25
CA LYS A 89 -10.35 -2.99 -4.32
C LYS A 89 -11.74 -3.55 -3.96
N SER A 90 -12.11 -3.53 -2.68
CA SER A 90 -13.46 -3.89 -2.25
C SER A 90 -14.48 -2.78 -2.53
N SER A 91 -14.02 -1.53 -2.68
CA SER A 91 -14.88 -0.43 -3.13
C SER A 91 -15.32 -0.64 -4.58
N PRO A 92 -16.62 -0.46 -4.91
CA PRO A 92 -17.11 -0.53 -6.29
C PRO A 92 -16.38 0.41 -7.25
N GLU A 93 -15.90 1.56 -6.76
CA GLU A 93 -15.20 2.57 -7.55
C GLU A 93 -13.86 2.07 -8.09
N PHE A 94 -13.17 1.23 -7.31
CA PHE A 94 -11.81 0.78 -7.62
C PHE A 94 -11.74 -0.70 -8.04
N ASN A 95 -12.85 -1.44 -7.98
CA ASN A 95 -12.85 -2.90 -8.17
C ASN A 95 -12.31 -3.34 -9.55
N SER A 96 -12.51 -2.53 -10.60
CA SER A 96 -12.07 -2.79 -11.97
C SER A 96 -10.74 -2.13 -12.32
N SER A 97 -10.28 -1.19 -11.49
CA SER A 97 -9.07 -0.40 -11.72
C SER A 97 -7.83 -1.27 -11.78
N LYS A 98 -6.94 -0.97 -12.74
CA LYS A 98 -5.60 -1.57 -12.73
C LYS A 98 -4.81 -1.01 -11.54
N VAL A 99 -3.89 -1.79 -10.99
CA VAL A 99 -3.11 -1.40 -9.83
C VAL A 99 -1.64 -1.32 -10.22
N VAL A 100 -1.00 -0.21 -9.89
CA VAL A 100 0.44 0.00 -10.00
C VAL A 100 0.97 0.23 -8.59
N VAL A 101 1.88 -0.63 -8.16
CA VAL A 101 2.53 -0.51 -6.84
C VAL A 101 3.89 0.14 -7.05
N VAL A 102 4.20 1.15 -6.23
CA VAL A 102 5.38 2.00 -6.39
C VAL A 102 6.10 2.15 -5.04
N GLY A 103 7.41 2.35 -5.07
CA GLY A 103 8.21 2.72 -3.90
C GLY A 103 9.63 3.09 -4.30
N GLY A 104 10.34 3.80 -3.44
CA GLY A 104 11.76 4.12 -3.55
C GLY A 104 12.60 3.32 -2.55
N SER A 105 13.90 3.14 -2.81
CA SER A 105 14.84 2.48 -1.89
C SER A 105 14.28 1.14 -1.34
N TYR A 106 14.17 0.97 -0.02
CA TYR A 106 13.52 -0.18 0.61
C TYR A 106 12.05 -0.34 0.22
N GLY A 107 11.28 0.75 0.14
CA GLY A 107 9.92 0.74 -0.40
C GLY A 107 9.86 0.24 -1.84
N GLY A 108 10.90 0.48 -2.64
CA GLY A 108 11.07 -0.06 -3.99
C GLY A 108 11.29 -1.58 -3.98
N ASN A 109 12.10 -2.09 -3.06
CA ASN A 109 12.21 -3.54 -2.83
C ASN A 109 10.86 -4.14 -2.43
N LEU A 110 10.12 -3.49 -1.54
CA LEU A 110 8.77 -3.91 -1.17
C LEU A 110 7.82 -3.91 -2.37
N ALA A 111 7.86 -2.87 -3.23
CA ALA A 111 7.01 -2.81 -4.43
C ALA A 111 7.33 -3.96 -5.40
N ALA A 112 8.62 -4.24 -5.63
CA ALA A 112 9.07 -5.34 -6.46
C ALA A 112 8.63 -6.71 -5.88
N TRP A 113 8.84 -6.93 -4.58
CA TRP A 113 8.40 -8.16 -3.93
C TRP A 113 6.89 -8.30 -3.91
N MET A 114 6.15 -7.22 -3.70
CA MET A 114 4.70 -7.22 -3.78
C MET A 114 4.23 -7.73 -5.13
N ARG A 115 4.82 -7.28 -6.25
CA ARG A 115 4.50 -7.81 -7.58
C ARG A 115 4.71 -9.32 -7.69
N LEU A 116 5.76 -9.86 -7.08
CA LEU A 116 6.06 -11.29 -7.12
C LEU A 116 5.12 -12.12 -6.24
N ILE A 117 4.76 -11.62 -5.06
CA ILE A 117 4.02 -12.41 -4.07
C ILE A 117 2.53 -12.06 -4.01
N VAL A 118 2.07 -10.99 -4.65
CA VAL A 118 0.68 -10.49 -4.55
C VAL A 118 -0.34 -11.60 -4.76
N HIS A 119 -0.14 -12.47 -5.75
CA HIS A 119 -1.04 -13.60 -6.01
C HIS A 119 -1.31 -14.51 -4.80
N LEU A 120 -0.36 -14.67 -3.86
CA LEU A 120 -0.54 -15.47 -2.64
C LEU A 120 -1.58 -14.87 -1.69
N PHE A 121 -1.74 -13.54 -1.70
CA PHE A 121 -2.76 -12.84 -0.91
C PHE A 121 -4.15 -12.84 -1.57
N TRP A 122 -4.22 -13.14 -2.86
CA TRP A 122 -5.44 -13.15 -3.65
C TRP A 122 -5.97 -14.55 -3.94
N GLN A 123 -5.25 -15.62 -3.58
CA GLN A 123 -5.79 -16.96 -3.62
C GLN A 123 -6.99 -17.06 -2.65
N LYS A 124 -8.10 -17.58 -3.18
CA LYS A 124 -9.40 -17.74 -2.50
C LYS A 124 -9.23 -18.32 -1.09
N PRO A 125 -10.16 -18.04 -0.15
CA PRO A 125 -10.15 -18.70 1.15
C PRO A 125 -10.03 -20.20 0.93
N ILE A 126 -9.01 -20.80 1.56
CA ILE A 126 -8.92 -22.25 1.68
C ILE A 126 -10.27 -22.68 2.24
N SER A 127 -11.06 -23.38 1.44
CA SER A 127 -12.32 -23.92 1.94
C SER A 127 -11.95 -24.84 3.10
N THR A 128 -12.28 -24.45 4.31
CA THR A 128 -12.32 -25.39 5.42
C THR A 128 -13.46 -26.34 5.11
N ARG A 129 -13.14 -27.42 4.40
CA ARG A 129 -13.92 -28.65 4.50
C ARG A 129 -13.62 -29.22 5.89
N ALA A 130 -14.58 -29.10 6.77
CA ALA A 130 -14.81 -30.00 7.89
C ALA A 130 -16.30 -30.36 7.84
#